data_AF-A0A847PWC9-F1
#
_entry.id   AF-A0A847PWC9-F1
#
_cell.length_a   1.000
_cell.length_b   1.000
_cell.length_c   1.000
_cell.angle_alpha   90.00
_cell.angle_beta   90.00
_cell.angle_gamma   90.00
#
_symmetry.space_group_name_H-M   'P 1'
#
loop_
_entity.id
_entity.type
_entity.pdbx_description
1 polymer ?
#
loop_
_entity_poly.entity_id
_entity_poly.type
_entity_poly.pdbx_seq_one_letter_code
_entity_poly.pdbx_strand_id
1 'polypeptide(L)'
;MLVLGVEDKLVGSAGLSNSSTARYLIPELNKLPDVGSITTGINYETVATVDPDLVIVRKSVYFQDQGDKAVETIESLDIPVIVLRDPDHFHISDITTIYQEIGLLGRIFNQTESAQKLIDEMDIGVTSITERTKNIKEEDRPRVLFFGLGSSGTRNKDEVVVVWAKECASTFTDLLNIKSAYEGIGRNVLSAEYVLNLIQT
;
A
#
# COMPACT_ATOMS: atom_id res chain seq x y z
N MET A 1 -12.33 -4.42 -0.70
CA MET A 1 -13.40 -5.05 -1.49
C MET A 1 -13.95 -6.29 -0.80
N LEU A 2 -13.17 -7.37 -0.65
CA LEU A 2 -13.64 -8.62 -0.02
C LEU A 2 -14.26 -8.43 1.37
N VAL A 3 -13.57 -7.70 2.26
CA VAL A 3 -14.10 -7.42 3.61
C VAL A 3 -15.38 -6.56 3.57
N LEU A 4 -15.55 -5.75 2.52
CA LEU A 4 -16.77 -4.96 2.32
C LEU A 4 -17.93 -5.78 1.72
N GLY A 5 -17.70 -7.05 1.33
CA GLY A 5 -18.71 -7.91 0.71
C GLY A 5 -19.15 -7.42 -0.67
N VAL A 6 -18.20 -7.01 -1.51
CA VAL A 6 -18.44 -6.47 -2.87
C VAL A 6 -17.62 -7.16 -3.94
N GLU A 7 -17.16 -8.38 -3.66
CA GLU A 7 -16.40 -9.20 -4.59
C GLU A 7 -17.17 -9.56 -5.86
N ASP A 8 -18.50 -9.65 -5.78
CA ASP A 8 -19.41 -9.87 -6.90
C ASP A 8 -19.43 -8.70 -7.88
N LYS A 9 -19.04 -7.50 -7.42
CA LYS A 9 -18.94 -6.28 -8.25
C LYS A 9 -17.60 -6.15 -8.98
N LEU A 10 -16.66 -7.07 -8.78
CA LEU A 10 -15.37 -7.05 -9.45
C LEU A 10 -15.48 -7.71 -10.83
N VAL A 11 -15.22 -6.93 -11.89
CA VAL A 11 -15.20 -7.43 -13.28
C VAL A 11 -13.78 -7.56 -13.84
N GLY A 12 -12.80 -7.03 -13.14
CA GLY A 12 -11.39 -7.05 -13.51
C GLY A 12 -10.50 -6.84 -12.30
N SER A 13 -9.23 -7.18 -12.45
CA SER A 13 -8.22 -7.09 -11.40
C SER A 13 -6.94 -6.48 -11.93
N ALA A 14 -6.15 -5.82 -11.08
CA ALA A 14 -4.91 -5.17 -11.48
C ALA A 14 -3.70 -5.83 -10.80
N GLY A 15 -2.78 -6.37 -11.60
CA GLY A 15 -1.48 -6.85 -11.13
C GLY A 15 -1.54 -8.14 -10.32
N LEU A 16 -2.61 -8.93 -10.43
CA LEU A 16 -2.74 -10.21 -9.74
C LEU A 16 -1.65 -11.19 -10.13
N SER A 17 -1.24 -11.19 -11.41
CA SER A 17 -0.09 -11.96 -11.89
C SER A 17 1.18 -11.80 -11.02
N ASN A 18 1.33 -10.67 -10.33
CA ASN A 18 2.48 -10.38 -9.46
C ASN A 18 2.24 -10.68 -7.97
N SER A 19 1.07 -11.20 -7.56
CA SER A 19 0.72 -11.44 -6.15
C SER A 19 0.31 -12.89 -5.88
N SER A 20 1.30 -13.78 -5.74
CA SER A 20 1.08 -15.21 -5.46
C SER A 20 0.33 -15.45 -4.14
N THR A 21 0.61 -14.65 -3.10
CA THR A 21 -0.06 -14.77 -1.80
C THR A 21 -1.54 -14.41 -1.89
N ALA A 22 -1.90 -13.29 -2.54
CA ALA A 22 -3.31 -12.90 -2.67
C ALA A 22 -4.10 -13.94 -3.49
N ARG A 23 -3.50 -14.45 -4.57
CA ARG A 23 -4.10 -15.51 -5.41
C ARG A 23 -4.28 -16.84 -4.69
N TYR A 24 -3.43 -17.13 -3.69
CA TYR A 24 -3.53 -18.32 -2.88
C TYR A 24 -4.62 -18.17 -1.80
N LEU A 25 -4.63 -17.02 -1.11
CA LEU A 25 -5.60 -16.76 -0.04
C LEU A 25 -7.01 -16.51 -0.56
N ILE A 26 -7.15 -15.93 -1.75
CA ILE A 26 -8.42 -15.60 -2.38
C ILE A 26 -8.42 -16.15 -3.82
N PRO A 27 -8.63 -17.46 -3.99
CA PRO A 27 -8.51 -18.12 -5.28
C PRO A 27 -9.52 -17.63 -6.32
N GLU A 28 -10.63 -17.04 -5.90
CA GLU A 28 -11.67 -16.45 -6.74
C GLU A 28 -11.12 -15.31 -7.61
N LEU A 29 -10.11 -14.58 -7.13
CA LEU A 29 -9.47 -13.51 -7.88
C LEU A 29 -8.80 -14.04 -9.17
N ASN A 30 -8.42 -15.32 -9.23
CA ASN A 30 -7.84 -15.94 -10.42
C ASN A 30 -8.83 -16.03 -11.60
N LYS A 31 -10.13 -15.85 -11.36
CA LYS A 31 -11.18 -15.91 -12.39
C LYS A 31 -11.37 -14.56 -13.08
N LEU A 32 -10.89 -13.47 -12.48
CA LEU A 32 -11.03 -12.12 -13.03
C LEU A 32 -9.96 -11.89 -14.11
N PRO A 33 -10.31 -11.20 -15.22
CA PRO A 33 -9.32 -10.68 -16.15
C PRO A 33 -8.28 -9.81 -15.43
N ASP A 34 -6.99 -10.03 -15.72
CA ASP A 34 -5.90 -9.18 -15.22
C ASP A 34 -5.67 -8.06 -16.24
N VAL A 35 -5.95 -6.82 -15.84
CA VAL A 35 -5.76 -5.62 -16.67
C VAL A 35 -4.34 -5.07 -16.58
N GLY A 36 -3.46 -5.71 -15.80
CA GLY A 36 -2.08 -5.26 -15.57
C GLY A 36 -1.98 -4.25 -14.42
N SER A 37 -0.90 -3.48 -14.38
CA SER A 37 -0.66 -2.52 -13.31
C SER A 37 0.04 -1.27 -13.84
N ILE A 38 0.01 -0.18 -13.06
CA ILE A 38 0.77 1.04 -13.37
C ILE A 38 2.28 0.75 -13.51
N THR A 39 2.78 -0.26 -12.81
CA THR A 39 4.21 -0.59 -12.80
C THR A 39 4.66 -1.44 -13.99
N THR A 40 3.81 -2.34 -14.48
CA THR A 40 4.16 -3.26 -15.58
C THR A 40 3.45 -2.94 -16.89
N GLY A 41 2.55 -1.95 -16.89
CA GLY A 41 1.68 -1.60 -18.00
C GLY A 41 0.24 -2.07 -17.80
N ILE A 42 -0.72 -1.24 -18.22
CA ILE A 42 -2.16 -1.53 -18.21
C ILE A 42 -2.60 -1.91 -19.62
N ASN A 43 -3.41 -2.96 -19.74
CA ASN A 43 -4.05 -3.33 -20.99
C ASN A 43 -5.41 -2.63 -21.11
N TYR A 44 -5.44 -1.47 -21.77
CA TYR A 44 -6.64 -0.65 -21.92
C TYR A 44 -7.72 -1.30 -22.80
N GLU A 45 -7.34 -2.17 -23.75
CA GLU A 45 -8.33 -2.95 -24.52
C GLU A 45 -9.07 -3.93 -23.62
N THR A 46 -8.36 -4.55 -22.67
CA THR A 46 -8.97 -5.43 -21.67
C THR A 46 -9.85 -4.62 -20.72
N VAL A 47 -9.41 -3.43 -20.28
CA VAL A 47 -10.24 -2.52 -19.48
C VAL A 47 -11.54 -2.19 -20.21
N ALA A 48 -11.49 -1.82 -21.48
CA ALA A 48 -12.69 -1.53 -22.27
C ALA A 48 -13.57 -2.79 -22.48
N THR A 49 -12.97 -3.97 -22.64
CA THR A 49 -13.69 -5.22 -22.90
C THR A 49 -14.47 -5.71 -21.68
N VAL A 50 -13.97 -5.49 -20.47
CA VAL A 50 -14.66 -5.88 -19.23
C VAL A 50 -15.77 -4.88 -18.83
N ASP A 51 -15.92 -3.78 -19.58
CA ASP A 51 -16.99 -2.79 -19.47
C ASP A 51 -17.28 -2.34 -18.01
N PRO A 52 -16.28 -1.77 -17.30
CA PRO A 52 -16.45 -1.40 -15.91
C PRO A 52 -17.22 -0.09 -15.75
N ASP A 53 -18.14 -0.03 -14.79
CA ASP A 53 -18.83 1.21 -14.39
C ASP A 53 -17.91 2.21 -13.67
N LEU A 54 -16.79 1.72 -13.12
CA LEU A 54 -15.83 2.49 -12.34
C LEU A 54 -14.48 1.78 -12.33
N VAL A 55 -13.40 2.53 -12.52
CA VAL A 55 -12.03 2.05 -12.30
C VAL A 55 -11.41 2.74 -11.09
N ILE A 56 -10.81 1.94 -10.20
CA ILE A 56 -10.07 2.45 -9.04
C ILE A 56 -8.58 2.37 -9.34
N VAL A 57 -7.93 3.52 -9.46
CA VAL A 57 -6.49 3.63 -9.73
C VAL A 57 -5.77 4.06 -8.46
N ARG A 58 -4.74 3.31 -8.08
CA ARG A 58 -3.88 3.68 -6.94
C ARG A 58 -2.60 4.34 -7.44
N LYS A 59 -2.42 5.63 -7.15
CA LYS A 59 -1.21 6.37 -7.48
C LYS A 59 -0.14 6.15 -6.42
N SER A 60 1.10 5.96 -6.87
CA SER A 60 2.32 5.82 -6.06
C SER A 60 3.27 6.99 -6.32
N VAL A 61 3.94 7.51 -5.29
CA VAL A 61 4.92 8.61 -5.46
C VAL A 61 6.10 8.19 -6.32
N TYR A 62 6.35 6.89 -6.44
CA TYR A 62 7.40 6.31 -7.27
C TYR A 62 7.02 6.19 -8.75
N PHE A 63 5.74 6.30 -9.08
CA PHE A 63 5.20 6.09 -10.44
C PHE A 63 4.16 7.16 -10.81
N GLN A 64 4.45 8.43 -10.48
CA GLN A 64 3.50 9.54 -10.66
C GLN A 64 3.08 9.71 -12.12
N ASP A 65 4.04 9.86 -13.04
CA ASP A 65 3.78 10.05 -14.46
C ASP A 65 2.99 8.88 -15.08
N GLN A 66 3.32 7.65 -14.70
CA GLN A 66 2.60 6.46 -15.17
C GLN A 66 1.18 6.42 -14.60
N GLY A 67 1.01 6.81 -13.33
CA GLY A 67 -0.29 6.93 -12.69
C GLY A 67 -1.17 8.00 -13.33
N ASP A 68 -0.62 9.18 -13.63
CA ASP A 68 -1.35 10.26 -14.30
C ASP A 68 -1.79 9.87 -15.71
N LYS A 69 -0.87 9.31 -16.51
CA LYS A 69 -1.22 8.78 -17.83
C LYS A 69 -2.28 7.69 -17.78
N ALA A 70 -2.23 6.82 -16.77
CA ALA A 70 -3.23 5.77 -16.60
C ALA A 70 -4.62 6.37 -16.36
N VAL A 71 -4.74 7.36 -15.46
CA VAL A 71 -6.00 8.06 -15.19
C VAL A 71 -6.51 8.74 -16.46
N GLU A 72 -5.69 9.56 -17.11
CA GLU A 72 -6.06 10.28 -18.34
C GLU A 72 -6.54 9.32 -19.45
N THR A 73 -5.85 8.20 -19.62
CA THR A 73 -6.20 7.21 -20.66
C THR A 73 -7.53 6.54 -20.35
N ILE A 74 -7.78 6.14 -19.10
CA ILE A 74 -9.04 5.50 -18.72
C ILE A 74 -10.21 6.49 -18.81
N GLU A 75 -10.03 7.73 -18.38
CA GLU A 75 -11.05 8.78 -18.53
C GLU A 75 -11.38 9.05 -20.01
N SER A 76 -10.39 8.96 -20.91
CA SER A 76 -10.61 9.11 -22.36
C SER A 76 -11.46 8.00 -22.99
N LEU A 77 -11.68 6.89 -22.26
CA LEU A 77 -12.60 5.82 -22.65
C LEU A 77 -14.04 6.06 -22.14
N ASP A 78 -14.33 7.25 -21.61
CA ASP A 78 -15.60 7.62 -20.97
C ASP A 78 -15.93 6.77 -19.73
N ILE A 79 -14.90 6.19 -19.08
CA ILE A 79 -15.04 5.38 -17.86
C ILE A 79 -14.71 6.24 -16.62
N PRO A 80 -15.60 6.30 -15.61
CA PRO A 80 -15.31 7.00 -14.36
C PRO A 80 -14.08 6.43 -13.64
N VAL A 81 -13.24 7.32 -13.07
CA VAL A 81 -12.05 6.93 -12.31
C VAL A 81 -12.10 7.48 -10.89
N ILE A 82 -11.81 6.63 -9.91
CA ILE A 82 -11.49 7.04 -8.53
C ILE A 82 -10.01 6.82 -8.29
N VAL A 83 -9.33 7.89 -7.87
CA VAL A 83 -7.91 7.84 -7.53
C VAL A 83 -7.73 7.65 -6.03
N LEU A 84 -7.11 6.55 -5.66
CA LEU A 84 -6.55 6.33 -4.32
C LEU A 84 -5.08 6.74 -4.35
N ARG A 85 -4.58 7.29 -3.25
CA ARG A 85 -3.18 7.70 -3.13
C ARG A 85 -2.51 6.83 -2.10
N ASP A 86 -1.32 6.33 -2.43
CA ASP A 86 -0.51 5.65 -1.44
C ASP A 86 -0.24 6.57 -0.23
N PRO A 87 -0.11 6.02 0.98
CA PRO A 87 0.03 6.84 2.19
C PRO A 87 1.24 7.80 2.13
N ASP A 88 2.29 7.43 1.39
CA ASP A 88 3.48 8.25 1.11
C ASP A 88 3.22 9.53 0.30
N HIS A 89 2.03 9.71 -0.28
CA HIS A 89 1.60 10.99 -0.88
C HIS A 89 1.20 12.04 0.13
N PHE A 90 0.90 11.65 1.37
CA PHE A 90 0.46 12.58 2.40
C PHE A 90 1.69 13.10 3.16
N HIS A 91 1.76 14.42 3.35
CA HIS A 91 2.82 15.06 4.16
C HIS A 91 2.89 14.49 5.60
N ILE A 92 1.77 13.95 6.08
CA ILE A 92 1.66 13.18 7.31
C ILE A 92 0.82 11.94 6.97
N SER A 93 1.46 10.77 6.91
CA SER A 93 0.80 9.48 6.78
C SER A 93 0.60 8.88 8.17
N ASP A 94 -0.63 8.89 8.66
CA ASP A 94 -1.02 8.15 9.85
C ASP A 94 -2.14 7.15 9.53
N ILE A 95 -2.52 6.36 10.54
CA ILE A 95 -3.56 5.34 10.43
C ILE A 95 -4.92 5.91 9.97
N THR A 96 -5.19 7.19 10.20
CA THR A 96 -6.48 7.81 9.85
C THR A 96 -6.67 7.92 8.34
N THR A 97 -5.58 8.03 7.57
CA THR A 97 -5.64 8.03 6.10
C THR A 97 -6.21 6.69 5.57
N ILE A 98 -5.87 5.58 6.23
CA ILE A 98 -6.39 4.25 5.90
C ILE A 98 -7.88 4.18 6.26
N TYR A 99 -8.29 4.72 7.41
CA TYR A 99 -9.71 4.77 7.79
C TYR A 99 -10.55 5.63 6.82
N GLN A 100 -10.01 6.75 6.37
CA GLN A 100 -10.66 7.61 5.37
C GLN A 100 -10.83 6.88 4.03
N GLU A 101 -9.83 6.13 3.58
CA GLU A 101 -9.93 5.31 2.37
C GLU A 101 -11.00 4.22 2.52
N ILE A 102 -11.00 3.48 3.64
CA ILE A 102 -12.02 2.46 3.92
C ILE A 102 -13.42 3.10 3.92
N GLY A 103 -13.59 4.25 4.56
CA GLY A 103 -14.85 4.99 4.58
C GLY A 103 -15.28 5.50 3.20
N LEU A 104 -14.33 5.96 2.37
CA LEU A 104 -14.60 6.33 0.97
C LEU A 104 -15.12 5.13 0.16
N LEU A 105 -14.43 4.00 0.23
CA LEU A 105 -14.87 2.78 -0.45
C LEU A 105 -16.23 2.30 0.07
N GLY A 106 -16.46 2.38 1.39
CA GLY A 106 -17.77 2.12 1.99
C GLY A 106 -18.88 2.97 1.37
N ARG A 107 -18.63 4.27 1.14
CA ARG A 107 -19.61 5.14 0.46
C ARG A 107 -19.82 4.79 -1.01
N ILE A 108 -18.73 4.56 -1.75
CA ILE A 108 -18.78 4.21 -3.19
C ILE A 108 -19.64 2.98 -3.43
N PHE A 109 -19.47 1.94 -2.60
CA PHE A 109 -20.18 0.68 -2.79
C PHE A 109 -21.48 0.54 -1.98
N ASN A 110 -21.89 1.59 -1.27
CA ASN A 110 -23.02 1.60 -0.33
C ASN A 110 -22.89 0.51 0.76
N GLN A 111 -21.69 0.37 1.31
CA GLN A 111 -21.27 -0.57 2.37
C GLN A 111 -20.70 0.19 3.58
N THR A 112 -21.38 1.25 4.01
CA THR A 112 -20.90 2.12 5.10
C THR A 112 -20.83 1.40 6.44
N GLU A 113 -21.76 0.50 6.73
CA GLU A 113 -21.76 -0.31 7.96
C GLU A 113 -20.58 -1.28 8.00
N SER A 114 -20.36 -2.03 6.91
CA SER A 114 -19.21 -2.94 6.78
C SER A 114 -17.87 -2.20 6.85
N ALA A 115 -17.79 -1.02 6.24
CA ALA A 115 -16.62 -0.15 6.31
C ALA A 115 -16.37 0.35 7.74
N GLN A 116 -17.41 0.82 8.43
CA GLN A 116 -17.28 1.29 9.81
C GLN A 116 -16.86 0.15 10.75
N LYS A 117 -17.46 -1.05 10.59
CA LYS A 117 -17.08 -2.23 11.37
C LYS A 117 -15.60 -2.58 11.19
N LEU A 118 -15.09 -2.54 9.96
CA LEU A 118 -13.66 -2.77 9.69
C LEU A 118 -12.78 -1.71 10.37
N ILE A 119 -13.17 -0.44 10.30
CA ILE A 119 -12.45 0.66 10.97
C ILE A 119 -12.41 0.42 12.48
N ASP A 120 -13.55 0.09 13.10
CA ASP A 120 -13.65 -0.15 14.53
C ASP A 120 -12.79 -1.34 14.96
N GLU A 121 -12.80 -2.43 14.20
CA GLU A 121 -11.96 -3.62 14.46
C GLU A 121 -10.47 -3.30 14.38
N MET A 122 -10.05 -2.50 13.38
CA MET A 122 -8.67 -2.03 13.27
C MET A 122 -8.29 -1.11 14.44
N ASP A 123 -9.20 -0.23 14.84
CA ASP A 123 -8.97 0.77 15.88
C ASP A 123 -8.79 0.16 17.27
N ILE A 124 -9.46 -0.96 17.56
CA ILE A 124 -9.21 -1.74 18.78
C ILE A 124 -7.72 -2.16 18.86
N GLY A 125 -7.17 -2.67 17.77
CA GLY A 125 -5.77 -3.10 17.71
C GLY A 125 -4.80 -1.93 17.86
N VAL A 126 -5.07 -0.84 17.15
CA VAL A 126 -4.28 0.40 17.18
C VAL A 126 -4.28 0.98 18.59
N THR A 127 -5.46 1.16 19.19
CA THR A 127 -5.62 1.69 20.55
C THR A 127 -4.92 0.81 21.59
N SER A 128 -5.06 -0.51 21.48
CA SER A 128 -4.37 -1.45 22.38
C SER A 128 -2.84 -1.29 22.32
N ILE A 129 -2.29 -1.06 21.14
CA ILE A 129 -0.85 -0.86 20.94
C ILE A 129 -0.41 0.50 21.49
N THR A 130 -1.07 1.58 21.06
CA THR A 130 -0.67 2.95 21.43
C THR A 130 -0.79 3.18 22.94
N GLU A 131 -1.82 2.64 23.60
CA GLU A 131 -1.97 2.72 25.05
C GLU A 131 -0.84 2.02 25.82
N ARG A 132 -0.33 0.90 25.30
CA ARG A 132 0.77 0.16 25.92
C ARG A 132 2.12 0.83 25.69
N THR A 133 2.29 1.58 24.61
CA THR A 133 3.56 2.18 24.23
C THR A 133 3.67 3.67 24.56
N LYS A 134 2.58 4.37 24.90
CA LYS A 134 2.54 5.84 25.11
C LYS A 134 3.51 6.38 26.16
N ASN A 135 3.92 5.55 27.13
CA ASN A 135 4.81 5.95 28.22
C ASN A 135 6.29 5.65 27.94
N ILE A 136 6.63 5.09 26.76
CA ILE A 136 8.01 4.88 26.36
C ILE A 136 8.61 6.25 26.04
N LYS A 137 9.58 6.66 26.86
CA LYS A 137 10.29 7.92 26.66
C LYS A 137 11.13 7.89 25.40
N GLU A 138 11.41 9.05 24.83
CA GLU A 138 12.16 9.16 23.59
C GLU A 138 13.53 8.48 23.67
N GLU A 139 14.26 8.63 24.77
CA GLU A 139 15.55 7.99 25.02
C GLU A 139 15.47 6.45 25.06
N ASP A 140 14.32 5.90 25.46
CA ASP A 140 14.09 4.47 25.65
C ASP A 140 13.46 3.80 24.41
N ARG A 141 13.12 4.58 23.36
CA ARG A 141 12.49 4.05 22.15
C ARG A 141 13.43 3.09 21.41
N PRO A 142 13.02 1.82 21.17
CA PRO A 142 13.81 0.88 20.39
C PRO A 142 14.12 1.41 19.00
N ARG A 143 15.35 1.18 18.52
CA ARG A 143 15.75 1.46 17.14
C ARG A 143 15.47 0.23 16.28
N VAL A 144 14.68 0.39 15.21
CA VAL A 144 14.20 -0.70 14.36
C VAL A 144 14.47 -0.37 12.89
N LEU A 145 15.02 -1.34 12.15
CA LEU A 145 15.17 -1.23 10.70
C LEU A 145 13.97 -1.85 10.00
N PHE A 146 13.22 -1.05 9.24
CA PHE A 146 12.18 -1.53 8.32
C PHE A 146 12.80 -1.80 6.95
N PHE A 147 12.77 -3.05 6.52
CA PHE A 147 13.35 -3.45 5.24
C PHE A 147 12.59 -4.61 4.59
N GLY A 148 12.71 -4.69 3.28
CA GLY A 148 12.22 -5.79 2.46
C GLY A 148 13.38 -6.62 1.94
N LEU A 149 13.15 -7.92 1.85
CA LEU A 149 14.06 -8.82 1.15
C LEU A 149 13.85 -8.63 -0.36
N GLY A 150 14.75 -7.88 -1.00
CA GLY A 150 14.68 -7.68 -2.46
C GLY A 150 14.94 -8.99 -3.21
N SER A 151 14.33 -9.19 -4.37
CA SER A 151 14.72 -10.27 -5.28
C SER A 151 16.05 -9.94 -5.97
N SER A 152 16.75 -10.93 -6.51
CA SER A 152 18.03 -10.75 -7.22
C SER A 152 17.94 -9.81 -8.44
N GLY A 153 16.74 -9.59 -8.99
CA GLY A 153 16.51 -8.62 -10.08
C GLY A 153 16.43 -7.16 -9.62
N THR A 154 16.46 -6.90 -8.32
CA THR A 154 16.33 -5.54 -7.73
C THR A 154 17.58 -5.10 -6.97
N ARG A 155 18.65 -5.91 -6.98
CA ARG A 155 19.85 -5.72 -6.14
C ARG A 155 21.12 -6.05 -6.92
N ASN A 156 22.16 -5.25 -6.73
CA ASN A 156 23.53 -5.64 -7.07
C ASN A 156 24.04 -6.76 -6.14
N LYS A 157 25.14 -7.44 -6.49
CA LYS A 157 25.67 -8.58 -5.70
C LYS A 157 25.97 -8.23 -4.23
N ASP A 158 26.32 -6.98 -3.95
CA ASP A 158 26.75 -6.53 -2.62
C ASP A 158 25.62 -5.89 -1.80
N GLU A 159 24.42 -5.82 -2.40
CA GLU A 159 23.21 -5.24 -1.83
C GLU A 159 22.34 -6.33 -1.24
N VAL A 160 21.95 -6.19 0.03
CA VAL A 160 21.29 -7.26 0.80
C VAL A 160 19.83 -6.97 1.12
N VAL A 161 19.46 -5.70 1.31
CA VAL A 161 18.11 -5.33 1.74
C VAL A 161 17.62 -4.08 1.01
N VAL A 162 16.32 -4.03 0.74
CA VAL A 162 15.65 -2.82 0.24
C VAL A 162 15.08 -2.10 1.45
N VAL A 163 15.39 -0.83 1.62
CA VAL A 163 14.81 0.03 2.65
C VAL A 163 13.92 1.07 2.01
N TRP A 164 12.87 1.44 2.71
CA TRP A 164 12.01 2.55 2.33
C TRP A 164 12.32 3.76 3.17
N ALA A 165 11.83 4.89 2.68
CA ALA A 165 12.01 6.19 3.27
C ALA A 165 11.46 6.21 4.70
N LYS A 166 11.97 7.15 5.52
CA LYS A 166 11.41 7.43 6.85
C LYS A 166 9.89 7.62 6.80
N GLU A 167 9.39 8.25 5.74
CA GLU A 167 7.97 8.55 5.51
C GLU A 167 7.12 7.29 5.32
N CYS A 168 7.69 6.18 4.83
CA CYS A 168 6.99 4.90 4.76
C CYS A 168 7.00 4.17 6.11
N ALA A 169 8.03 4.40 6.92
CA ALA A 169 8.16 3.81 8.26
C ALA A 169 7.47 4.65 9.34
N SER A 170 7.16 5.93 9.08
CA SER A 170 6.75 6.90 10.10
C SER A 170 5.45 6.50 10.80
N THR A 171 4.48 5.97 10.06
CA THR A 171 3.24 5.43 10.63
C THR A 171 3.55 4.35 11.68
N PHE A 172 4.51 3.45 11.41
CA PHE A 172 4.92 2.45 12.39
C PHE A 172 5.74 3.03 13.53
N THR A 173 6.62 4.01 13.27
CA THR A 173 7.40 4.64 14.35
C THR A 173 6.52 5.33 15.36
N ASP A 174 5.49 6.02 14.89
CA ASP A 174 4.58 6.80 15.71
C ASP A 174 3.61 5.90 16.48
N LEU A 175 3.03 4.89 15.81
CA LEU A 175 2.12 3.93 16.46
C LEU A 175 2.81 3.07 17.52
N LEU A 176 4.07 2.68 17.27
CA LEU A 176 4.80 1.74 18.12
C LEU A 176 5.71 2.43 19.16
N ASN A 177 5.84 3.76 19.12
CA ASN A 177 6.85 4.51 19.88
C ASN A 177 8.26 3.91 19.71
N ILE A 178 8.68 3.73 18.47
CA ILE A 178 10.03 3.26 18.10
C ILE A 178 10.73 4.32 17.25
N LYS A 179 12.04 4.15 17.02
CA LYS A 179 12.85 4.97 16.12
C LYS A 179 13.21 4.16 14.88
N SER A 180 13.16 4.78 13.71
CA SER A 180 13.74 4.16 12.52
C SER A 180 15.26 4.09 12.68
N ALA A 181 15.86 2.94 12.34
CA ALA A 181 17.30 2.83 12.23
C ALA A 181 17.83 3.51 10.94
N TYR A 182 16.97 3.68 9.93
CA TYR A 182 17.31 4.30 8.66
C TYR A 182 16.57 5.63 8.49
N GLU A 183 17.33 6.72 8.33
CA GLU A 183 16.81 8.10 8.21
C GLU A 183 16.93 8.64 6.76
N GLY A 184 17.21 7.76 5.79
CA GLY A 184 17.31 8.16 4.38
C GLY A 184 15.93 8.40 3.73
N ILE A 185 15.97 9.09 2.58
CA ILE A 185 14.79 9.47 1.81
C ILE A 185 14.61 8.53 0.63
N GLY A 186 13.37 8.20 0.30
CA GLY A 186 13.01 7.36 -0.83
C GLY A 186 13.34 5.88 -0.63
N ARG A 187 13.14 5.10 -1.71
CA ARG A 187 13.46 3.68 -1.75
C ARG A 187 14.94 3.50 -2.09
N ASN A 188 15.67 2.80 -1.22
CA ASN A 188 17.11 2.57 -1.36
C ASN A 188 17.45 1.09 -1.18
N VAL A 189 18.68 0.73 -1.53
CA VAL A 189 19.22 -0.61 -1.30
C VAL A 189 20.50 -0.50 -0.49
N LEU A 190 20.62 -1.30 0.58
CA LEU A 190 21.75 -1.23 1.51
C LEU A 190 22.65 -2.45 1.38
N SER A 191 23.96 -2.24 1.56
CA SER A 191 24.95 -3.30 1.68
C SER A 191 24.93 -3.94 3.08
N ALA A 192 25.52 -5.14 3.19
CA ALA A 192 25.63 -5.82 4.48
C ALA A 192 26.41 -4.99 5.52
N GLU A 193 27.48 -4.33 5.08
CA GLU A 193 28.31 -3.47 5.94
C GLU A 193 27.51 -2.26 6.46
N TYR A 194 26.71 -1.62 5.60
CA TYR A 194 25.87 -0.50 6.03
C TYR A 194 24.86 -0.95 7.08
N VAL A 195 24.19 -2.10 6.87
CA VAL A 195 23.24 -2.66 7.83
C VAL A 195 23.92 -2.96 9.18
N LEU A 196 25.14 -3.51 9.17
CA LEU A 196 25.90 -3.76 10.39
C LEU A 196 26.23 -2.46 11.15
N ASN A 197 26.56 -1.38 10.45
CA ASN A 197 26.81 -0.08 11.08
C ASN A 197 25.54 0.54 11.69
N LEU A 198 24.36 0.29 11.10
CA LEU A 198 23.10 0.79 11.65
C LEU A 198 22.74 0.16 13.01
N ILE A 199 23.15 -1.09 13.26
CA ILE A 199 22.80 -1.85 14.49
C ILE A 199 23.85 -1.76 15.62
N GLN A 200 25.03 -1.20 15.34
CA GLN A 200 26.14 -1.07 16.31
C GLN A 200 26.12 0.25 17.11
N THR A 201 25.16 1.13 16.85
CA THR A 201 25.01 2.45 17.49
C THR A 201 23.79 2.48 18.40
#